data_AF-A0A2E0RSP0-F1
#
_entry.id   AF-A0A2E0RSP0-F1
#
_cell.length_a   1.000
_cell.length_b   1.000
_cell.length_c   1.000
_cell.angle_alpha   90.00
_cell.angle_beta   90.00
_cell.angle_gamma   90.00
#
_symmetry.space_group_name_H-M   'P 1'
#
loop_
_entity.id
_entity.type
_entity.pdbx_description
1 polymer ?
#
loop_
_entity_poly.entity_id
_entity_poly.type
_entity_poly.pdbx_seq_one_letter_code
_entity_poly.pdbx_strand_id
1 'polypeptide(L)'
;MELFDALPFVVDSDARLPSDWVQSPALVEYRSLGEVAAAVGRVDDESDDVIGALLGMPLDDELVAPVLMAGLQRLLFLCRGGRRDLLDDLVGEVAIAIGELRRVRPLTYRRRLAYVIVDRARDRQRAALKRDRAWWPVDALEIAGRQVTADVEVEDEVLDRLRLDGIRSQIADSGDAALARSWNSLVELVDAPRRSRAERDRWKYIRRRLTDHLGPDAA
;
A
#
# COMPACT_ATOMS: atom_id res chain seq x y z
N MET A 1 -26.45 13.49 -4.96
CA MET A 1 -25.15 13.87 -4.36
C MET A 1 -24.33 12.61 -4.36
N GLU A 2 -23.49 12.45 -5.39
CA GLU A 2 -22.78 11.20 -5.60
C GLU A 2 -21.73 11.04 -4.49
N LEU A 3 -21.57 9.81 -3.97
CA LEU A 3 -20.59 9.51 -2.90
C LEU A 3 -19.15 9.89 -3.24
N PHE A 4 -18.88 10.24 -4.50
CA PHE A 4 -17.58 10.64 -5.03
C PHE A 4 -17.25 12.12 -4.77
N ASP A 5 -18.23 12.99 -4.48
CA ASP A 5 -18.00 14.43 -4.18
C ASP A 5 -17.21 14.69 -2.89
N ALA A 6 -16.87 13.65 -2.13
CA ALA A 6 -16.18 13.75 -0.85
C ALA A 6 -14.68 14.08 -0.95
N LEU A 7 -14.09 14.02 -2.15
CA LEU A 7 -12.66 14.26 -2.38
C LEU A 7 -12.48 15.54 -3.22
N PRO A 8 -11.83 16.60 -2.69
CA PRO A 8 -11.79 17.92 -3.31
C PRO A 8 -10.69 18.00 -4.38
N PHE A 9 -10.59 17.02 -5.27
CA PHE A 9 -9.66 17.09 -6.41
C PHE A 9 -10.30 17.94 -7.50
N VAL A 10 -10.18 19.25 -7.36
CA VAL A 10 -10.65 20.20 -8.37
C VAL A 10 -9.61 20.25 -9.49
N VAL A 11 -9.72 19.30 -10.41
CA VAL A 11 -9.17 19.49 -11.76
C VAL A 11 -10.28 20.16 -12.56
N ASP A 12 -9.97 21.28 -13.21
CA ASP A 12 -10.89 21.86 -14.19
C ASP A 12 -11.03 20.86 -15.35
N SER A 13 -12.15 20.14 -15.38
CA SER A 13 -12.38 19.02 -16.31
C SER A 13 -12.39 19.46 -17.76
N ASP A 14 -12.71 20.72 -18.00
CA ASP A 14 -12.80 21.33 -19.34
C ASP A 14 -11.49 22.04 -19.73
N ALA A 15 -10.54 22.16 -18.80
CA ALA A 15 -9.23 22.74 -19.09
C ALA A 15 -8.51 21.90 -20.15
N ARG A 16 -7.95 22.61 -21.13
CA ARG A 16 -7.16 22.01 -22.21
C ARG A 16 -5.85 21.45 -21.66
N LEU A 17 -5.33 20.44 -22.34
CA LEU A 17 -4.02 19.88 -22.01
C LEU A 17 -2.92 20.94 -22.20
N PRO A 18 -1.93 21.00 -21.28
CA PRO A 18 -0.69 21.73 -21.50
C PRO A 18 0.01 21.29 -22.79
N SER A 19 0.72 22.21 -23.45
CA SER A 19 1.43 21.95 -24.70
C SER A 19 2.38 20.75 -24.61
N ASP A 20 3.02 20.58 -23.47
CA ASP A 20 4.03 19.55 -23.24
C ASP A 20 3.40 18.16 -23.13
N TRP A 21 2.15 18.09 -22.65
CA TRP A 21 1.40 16.84 -22.57
C TRP A 21 0.99 16.37 -23.95
N VAL A 22 0.57 17.29 -24.83
CA VAL A 22 0.16 16.97 -26.21
C VAL A 22 1.31 16.38 -27.04
N GLN A 23 2.57 16.62 -26.65
CA GLN A 23 3.73 16.01 -27.30
C GLN A 23 3.92 14.53 -26.94
N SER A 24 3.28 14.05 -25.86
CA SER A 24 3.31 12.64 -25.49
C SER A 24 2.39 11.82 -26.40
N PRO A 25 2.89 10.76 -27.07
CA PRO A 25 2.05 9.89 -27.90
C PRO A 25 0.87 9.28 -27.15
N ALA A 26 1.01 9.03 -25.86
CA ALA A 26 -0.05 8.44 -25.03
C ALA A 26 -1.10 9.46 -24.59
N LEU A 27 -0.88 10.77 -24.76
CA LEU A 27 -1.79 11.83 -24.31
C LEU A 27 -2.40 12.64 -25.45
N VAL A 28 -1.86 12.54 -26.67
CA VAL A 28 -2.21 13.36 -27.83
C VAL A 28 -3.69 13.25 -28.26
N GLU A 29 -4.34 12.13 -27.96
CA GLU A 29 -5.72 11.88 -28.35
C GLU A 29 -6.75 12.54 -27.42
N TYR A 30 -6.33 13.00 -26.22
CA TYR A 30 -7.22 13.64 -25.24
C TYR A 30 -7.29 15.15 -25.45
N ARG A 31 -8.48 15.70 -25.21
CA ARG A 31 -8.82 17.11 -25.43
C ARG A 31 -8.85 17.94 -24.15
N SER A 32 -9.09 17.30 -23.01
CA SER A 32 -9.14 17.96 -21.71
C SER A 32 -8.48 17.17 -20.58
N LEU A 33 -8.15 17.86 -19.48
CA LEU A 33 -7.65 17.22 -18.26
C LEU A 33 -8.65 16.21 -17.67
N GLY A 34 -9.95 16.48 -17.83
CA GLY A 34 -11.01 15.57 -17.42
C GLY A 34 -11.00 14.25 -18.20
N GLU A 35 -10.76 14.30 -19.51
CA GLU A 35 -10.62 13.08 -20.33
C GLU A 35 -9.39 12.25 -19.92
N VAL A 36 -8.27 12.91 -19.61
CA VAL A 36 -7.06 12.25 -19.10
C VAL A 36 -7.33 11.60 -17.74
N ALA A 37 -7.98 12.31 -16.81
CA ALA A 37 -8.34 11.76 -15.50
C ALA A 37 -9.30 10.56 -15.65
N ALA A 38 -10.27 10.64 -16.55
CA ALA A 38 -11.18 9.53 -16.85
C ALA A 38 -10.42 8.31 -17.41
N ALA A 39 -9.43 8.53 -18.28
CA ALA A 39 -8.58 7.48 -18.82
C ALA A 39 -7.75 6.78 -17.74
N VAL A 40 -7.14 7.54 -16.81
CA VAL A 40 -6.45 7.00 -15.62
C VAL A 40 -7.38 6.10 -14.80
N GLY A 41 -8.65 6.46 -14.68
CA GLY A 41 -9.64 5.73 -13.88
C GLY A 41 -10.11 4.39 -14.46
N ARG A 42 -9.78 4.05 -15.72
CA ARG A 42 -10.23 2.79 -16.37
C ARG A 42 -9.50 1.54 -15.88
N VAL A 43 -8.25 1.68 -15.42
CA VAL A 43 -7.43 0.58 -14.89
C VAL A 43 -7.23 -0.57 -15.90
N ASP A 44 -7.10 -0.21 -17.18
CA ASP A 44 -6.78 -1.09 -18.31
C ASP A 44 -5.37 -0.80 -18.86
N ASP A 45 -5.01 -1.41 -19.99
CA ASP A 45 -3.70 -1.19 -20.63
C ASP A 45 -3.50 0.28 -21.05
N GLU A 46 -4.55 0.92 -21.60
CA GLU A 46 -4.51 2.33 -21.97
C GLU A 46 -4.28 3.22 -20.75
N SER A 47 -4.90 2.92 -19.61
CA SER A 47 -4.65 3.65 -18.37
C SER A 47 -3.19 3.53 -17.90
N ASP A 48 -2.55 2.39 -18.10
CA ASP A 48 -1.13 2.21 -17.73
C ASP A 48 -0.24 3.07 -18.64
N ASP A 49 -0.54 3.17 -19.93
CA ASP A 49 0.20 4.03 -20.86
C ASP A 49 0.04 5.51 -20.49
N VAL A 50 -1.20 5.94 -20.17
CA VAL A 50 -1.49 7.31 -19.71
C VAL A 50 -0.78 7.63 -18.39
N ILE A 51 -0.89 6.75 -17.38
CA ILE A 51 -0.21 6.94 -16.09
C ILE A 51 1.31 6.96 -16.29
N GLY A 52 1.84 6.07 -17.13
CA GLY A 52 3.26 6.03 -17.47
C GLY A 52 3.74 7.34 -18.09
N ALA A 53 2.97 7.90 -19.02
CA ALA A 53 3.26 9.19 -19.63
C ALA A 53 3.20 10.35 -18.62
N LEU A 54 2.16 10.40 -17.79
CA LEU A 54 2.01 11.42 -16.75
C LEU A 54 3.16 11.37 -15.73
N LEU A 55 3.58 10.17 -15.30
CA LEU A 55 4.73 10.01 -14.42
C LEU A 55 6.05 10.41 -15.10
N GLY A 56 6.07 10.42 -16.44
CA GLY A 56 7.19 10.85 -17.26
C GLY A 56 7.31 12.37 -17.45
N MET A 57 6.28 13.14 -17.12
CA MET A 57 6.26 14.61 -17.28
C MET A 57 7.27 15.32 -16.36
N PRO A 58 7.74 16.53 -16.74
CA PRO A 58 8.72 17.33 -15.96
C PRO A 58 8.32 17.46 -14.49
N LEU A 59 9.25 17.23 -13.55
CA LEU A 59 8.95 17.09 -12.11
C LEU A 59 8.26 18.31 -11.48
N ASP A 60 8.44 19.49 -12.07
CA ASP A 60 7.85 20.77 -11.72
C ASP A 60 6.42 20.97 -12.26
N ASP A 61 5.91 20.05 -13.08
CA ASP A 61 4.53 20.06 -13.53
C ASP A 61 3.57 19.79 -12.34
N GLU A 62 2.86 20.84 -11.96
CA GLU A 62 1.91 20.88 -10.84
C GLU A 62 0.57 20.18 -11.15
N LEU A 63 0.24 19.94 -12.42
CA LEU A 63 -1.04 19.36 -12.84
C LEU A 63 -1.05 17.83 -12.82
N VAL A 64 0.13 17.19 -12.94
CA VAL A 64 0.27 15.73 -12.99
C VAL A 64 -0.35 15.05 -11.76
N ALA A 65 0.01 15.51 -10.55
CA ALA A 65 -0.48 14.88 -9.33
C ALA A 65 -2.00 15.06 -9.16
N PRO A 66 -2.58 16.26 -9.29
CA PRO A 66 -4.04 16.45 -9.29
C PRO A 66 -4.79 15.57 -10.29
N VAL A 67 -4.32 15.46 -11.54
CA VAL A 67 -4.96 14.63 -12.57
C VAL A 67 -4.92 13.15 -12.24
N LEU A 68 -3.77 12.65 -11.77
CA LEU A 68 -3.65 11.27 -11.30
C LEU A 68 -4.56 11.02 -10.09
N MET A 69 -4.62 11.94 -9.14
CA MET A 69 -5.49 11.83 -7.96
C MET A 69 -6.98 11.80 -8.34
N ALA A 70 -7.40 12.67 -9.26
CA ALA A 70 -8.76 12.70 -9.78
C ALA A 70 -9.12 11.37 -10.49
N GLY A 71 -8.23 10.85 -11.33
CA GLY A 71 -8.47 9.56 -11.99
C GLY A 71 -8.50 8.37 -11.04
N LEU A 72 -7.67 8.38 -9.99
CA LEU A 72 -7.61 7.32 -8.98
C LEU A 72 -8.72 7.41 -7.91
N GLN A 73 -9.51 8.48 -7.89
CA GLN A 73 -10.51 8.78 -6.86
C GLN A 73 -11.41 7.59 -6.53
N ARG A 74 -11.90 6.85 -7.55
CA ARG A 74 -12.73 5.66 -7.35
C ARG A 74 -11.98 4.53 -6.62
N LEU A 75 -10.71 4.31 -6.94
CA LEU A 75 -9.88 3.30 -6.26
C LEU A 75 -9.59 3.69 -4.81
N LEU A 76 -9.30 4.97 -4.55
CA LEU A 76 -9.08 5.49 -3.21
C LEU A 76 -10.34 5.34 -2.35
N PHE A 77 -11.49 5.70 -2.93
CA PHE A 77 -12.78 5.52 -2.28
C PHE A 77 -13.06 4.04 -1.98
N LEU A 78 -12.85 3.12 -2.93
CA LEU A 78 -13.03 1.68 -2.68
C LEU A 78 -12.12 1.13 -1.56
N CYS A 79 -10.96 1.75 -1.32
CA CYS A 79 -10.06 1.34 -0.25
C CYS A 79 -10.54 1.78 1.15
N ARG A 80 -11.23 2.93 1.26
CA ARG A 80 -11.49 3.60 2.56
C ARG A 80 -12.89 4.18 2.73
N GLY A 81 -13.82 3.92 1.81
CA GLY A 81 -15.11 4.60 1.56
C GLY A 81 -16.16 4.71 2.67
N GLY A 82 -15.78 4.53 3.94
CA GLY A 82 -16.58 4.87 5.11
C GLY A 82 -15.81 5.58 6.23
N ARG A 83 -14.51 5.85 6.10
CA ARG A 83 -13.67 6.48 7.13
C ARG A 83 -12.94 7.69 6.53
N ARG A 84 -13.51 8.89 6.74
CA ARG A 84 -13.01 10.16 6.16
C ARG A 84 -11.58 10.48 6.61
N ASP A 85 -11.30 10.32 7.89
CA ASP A 85 -9.96 10.44 8.49
C ASP A 85 -8.92 9.59 7.74
N LEU A 86 -9.23 8.30 7.54
CA LEU A 86 -8.33 7.40 6.82
C LEU A 86 -8.32 7.64 5.30
N LEU A 87 -9.28 8.38 4.77
CA LEU A 87 -9.28 8.74 3.36
C LEU A 87 -8.33 9.92 3.13
N ASP A 88 -8.39 10.94 3.97
CA ASP A 88 -7.50 12.12 3.91
C ASP A 88 -6.03 11.71 4.07
N ASP A 89 -5.72 10.86 5.04
CA ASP A 89 -4.38 10.29 5.22
C ASP A 89 -3.91 9.51 3.98
N LEU A 90 -4.80 8.68 3.41
CA LEU A 90 -4.47 7.91 2.21
C LEU A 90 -4.20 8.83 1.02
N VAL A 91 -4.98 9.90 0.87
CA VAL A 91 -4.80 10.90 -0.18
C VAL A 91 -3.43 11.55 -0.11
N GLY A 92 -2.98 11.95 1.09
CA GLY A 92 -1.63 12.45 1.30
C GLY A 92 -0.55 11.45 0.89
N GLU A 93 -0.70 10.19 1.30
CA GLU A 93 0.23 9.12 0.95
C GLU A 93 0.27 8.79 -0.54
N VAL A 94 -0.85 8.95 -1.25
CA VAL A 94 -0.90 8.77 -2.71
C VAL A 94 -0.15 9.89 -3.41
N ALA A 95 -0.32 11.14 -2.99
CA ALA A 95 0.44 12.26 -3.54
C ALA A 95 1.95 12.06 -3.37
N ILE A 96 2.39 11.56 -2.20
CA ILE A 96 3.79 11.20 -1.94
C ILE A 96 4.23 10.05 -2.87
N ALA A 97 3.43 8.99 -2.99
CA ALA A 97 3.74 7.86 -3.85
C ALA A 97 3.90 8.27 -5.33
N ILE A 98 3.02 9.15 -5.84
CA ILE A 98 3.15 9.75 -7.17
C ILE A 98 4.48 10.49 -7.29
N GLY A 99 4.78 11.42 -6.36
CA GLY A 99 6.01 12.20 -6.39
C GLY A 99 7.29 11.34 -6.40
N GLU A 100 7.30 10.23 -5.67
CA GLU A 100 8.41 9.27 -5.70
C GLU A 100 8.52 8.53 -7.03
N LEU A 101 7.40 8.04 -7.58
CA LEU A 101 7.39 7.30 -8.84
C LEU A 101 7.83 8.16 -10.03
N ARG A 102 7.56 9.46 -9.95
CA ARG A 102 8.08 10.45 -10.91
C ARG A 102 9.59 10.59 -10.85
N ARG A 103 10.19 10.49 -9.65
CA ARG A 103 11.65 10.61 -9.43
C ARG A 103 12.39 9.30 -9.74
N VAL A 104 11.85 8.19 -9.27
CA VAL A 104 12.44 6.86 -9.42
C VAL A 104 11.55 6.09 -10.39
N ARG A 105 11.76 6.33 -11.68
CA ARG A 105 11.00 5.67 -12.72
C ARG A 105 11.15 4.16 -12.58
N PRO A 106 10.05 3.43 -12.45
CA PRO A 106 10.11 2.00 -12.28
C PRO A 106 10.39 1.29 -13.60
N LEU A 107 11.40 0.43 -13.59
CA LEU A 107 11.97 -0.16 -14.80
C LEU A 107 11.06 -1.19 -15.47
N THR A 108 10.11 -1.79 -14.76
CA THR A 108 9.04 -2.65 -15.32
C THR A 108 8.11 -3.10 -14.20
N TYR A 109 6.80 -2.88 -14.34
CA TYR A 109 5.82 -3.49 -13.43
C TYR A 109 5.08 -4.64 -14.10
N ARG A 110 4.96 -5.75 -13.37
CA ARG A 110 4.07 -6.87 -13.74
C ARG A 110 2.60 -6.64 -13.35
N ARG A 111 2.28 -5.45 -12.83
CA ARG A 111 0.98 -5.08 -12.26
C ARG A 111 0.57 -3.70 -12.80
N ARG A 112 -0.73 -3.45 -12.89
CA ARG A 112 -1.30 -2.14 -13.29
C ARG A 112 -0.73 -1.01 -12.43
N LEU A 113 -0.32 0.09 -13.05
CA LEU A 113 0.31 1.23 -12.41
C LEU A 113 -0.61 1.90 -11.37
N ALA A 114 -1.89 2.02 -11.69
CA ALA A 114 -2.90 2.54 -10.75
C ALA A 114 -2.88 1.77 -9.42
N TYR A 115 -2.83 0.43 -9.47
CA TYR A 115 -2.73 -0.40 -8.27
C TYR A 115 -1.38 -0.24 -7.58
N VAL A 116 -0.28 -0.11 -8.31
CA VAL A 116 1.04 0.09 -7.71
C VAL A 116 1.08 1.39 -6.89
N ILE A 117 0.54 2.49 -7.44
CA ILE A 117 0.45 3.79 -6.76
C ILE A 117 -0.35 3.64 -5.46
N VAL A 118 -1.55 3.06 -5.56
CA VAL A 118 -2.46 2.93 -4.41
C VAL A 118 -1.93 1.95 -3.37
N ASP A 119 -1.37 0.81 -3.77
CA ASP A 119 -0.79 -0.18 -2.85
C ASP A 119 0.37 0.43 -2.06
N ARG A 120 1.27 1.15 -2.73
CA ARG A 120 2.41 1.81 -2.09
C ARG A 120 1.96 2.86 -1.07
N ALA A 121 0.93 3.65 -1.40
CA ALA A 121 0.33 4.60 -0.48
C ALA A 121 -0.32 3.90 0.73
N ARG A 122 -1.04 2.79 0.50
CA ARG A 122 -1.64 2.00 1.58
C ARG A 122 -0.61 1.35 2.48
N ASP A 123 0.52 0.90 1.95
CA ASP A 123 1.63 0.35 2.73
C ASP A 123 2.17 1.39 3.71
N ARG A 124 2.37 2.63 3.24
CA ARG A 124 2.82 3.73 4.07
C ARG A 124 1.80 4.14 5.12
N GLN A 125 0.55 4.31 4.71
CA GLN A 125 -0.52 4.64 5.64
C GLN A 125 -0.62 3.59 6.75
N ARG A 126 -0.52 2.30 6.42
CA ARG A 126 -0.51 1.22 7.42
C ARG A 126 0.70 1.29 8.34
N ALA A 127 1.88 1.60 7.80
CA ALA A 127 3.08 1.78 8.61
C ALA A 127 2.97 2.97 9.57
N ALA A 128 2.41 4.11 9.12
CA ALA A 128 2.14 5.28 9.95
C ALA A 128 1.15 4.95 11.08
N LEU A 129 -0.01 4.37 10.74
CA LEU A 129 -1.01 3.96 11.74
C LEU A 129 -0.47 2.93 12.74
N LYS A 130 0.45 2.05 12.31
CA LYS A 130 1.12 1.10 13.20
C LYS A 130 2.04 1.82 14.18
N ARG A 131 2.76 2.86 13.75
CA ARG A 131 3.62 3.68 14.63
C ARG A 131 2.79 4.45 15.66
N ASP A 132 1.67 5.05 15.25
CA ASP A 132 0.80 5.80 16.15
C ASP A 132 0.17 4.90 17.23
N ARG A 133 -0.19 3.66 16.87
CA ARG A 133 -0.69 2.66 17.81
C ARG A 133 0.40 2.02 18.67
N ALA A 134 1.64 2.01 18.21
CA ALA A 134 2.78 1.46 18.93
C ALA A 134 3.30 2.39 20.04
N TRP A 135 2.61 3.49 20.33
CA TRP A 135 2.88 4.34 21.50
C TRP A 135 2.40 3.67 22.79
N TRP A 136 2.94 2.48 23.08
CA TRP A 136 3.02 1.99 24.45
C TRP A 136 4.15 2.75 25.14
N PRO A 137 3.93 3.29 26.36
CA PRO A 137 5.04 3.81 27.16
C PRO A 137 5.97 2.64 27.46
N VAL A 138 7.04 2.56 26.69
CA VAL A 138 8.14 1.65 26.95
C VAL A 138 8.83 2.17 28.20
N ASP A 139 8.71 1.44 29.30
CA ASP A 139 9.48 1.73 30.51
C ASP A 139 10.97 1.45 30.22
N ALA A 140 11.73 2.52 30.02
CA ALA A 140 13.15 2.45 29.72
C ALA A 140 13.94 1.72 30.82
N LEU A 141 13.46 1.72 32.08
CA LEU A 141 14.09 1.00 33.19
C LEU A 141 13.81 -0.52 33.13
N GLU A 142 12.63 -0.94 32.66
CA GLU A 142 12.32 -2.36 32.48
C GLU A 142 13.17 -2.99 31.35
N ILE A 143 13.42 -2.23 30.28
CA ILE A 143 14.27 -2.68 29.16
C ILE A 143 15.75 -2.66 29.52
N ALA A 144 16.24 -1.64 30.23
CA ALA A 144 17.62 -1.57 30.70
C ALA A 144 17.98 -2.74 31.63
N GLY A 145 17.03 -3.26 32.41
CA GLY A 145 17.22 -4.45 33.25
C GLY A 145 17.32 -5.77 32.50
N ARG A 146 16.97 -5.81 31.20
CA ARG A 146 16.96 -7.03 30.36
C ARG A 146 18.10 -7.11 29.35
N GLN A 147 18.86 -6.04 29.14
CA GLN A 147 20.00 -6.04 28.22
C GLN A 147 21.31 -6.38 28.93
N VAL A 148 21.65 -7.67 28.95
CA VAL A 148 23.04 -8.11 29.02
C VAL A 148 23.35 -8.87 27.73
N THR A 149 24.24 -8.27 26.93
CA THR A 149 25.00 -8.80 25.78
C THR A 149 24.22 -9.19 24.51
N ALA A 150 24.26 -8.33 23.48
CA ALA A 150 24.80 -8.64 22.13
C ALA A 150 24.54 -7.49 21.12
N ASP A 151 25.43 -7.40 20.12
CA ASP A 151 25.60 -6.35 19.11
C ASP A 151 24.37 -5.94 18.26
N VAL A 152 24.42 -4.69 17.81
CA VAL A 152 23.37 -3.82 17.26
C VAL A 152 22.82 -4.20 15.86
N GLU A 153 23.10 -5.40 15.36
CA GLU A 153 22.44 -5.94 14.14
C GLU A 153 21.47 -7.10 14.44
N VAL A 154 21.40 -7.53 15.70
CA VAL A 154 20.59 -8.67 16.17
C VAL A 154 19.23 -8.22 16.70
N GLU A 155 19.06 -6.93 17.01
CA GLU A 155 17.89 -6.40 17.73
C GLU A 155 16.59 -6.50 16.94
N ASP A 156 16.60 -6.17 15.65
CA ASP A 156 15.43 -6.30 14.78
C ASP A 156 15.09 -7.78 14.51
N GLU A 157 16.10 -8.65 14.39
CA GLU A 157 15.89 -10.08 14.16
C GLU A 157 15.44 -10.82 15.43
N VAL A 158 15.92 -10.41 16.62
CA VAL A 158 15.53 -10.98 17.92
C VAL A 158 14.16 -10.49 18.36
N LEU A 159 13.78 -9.24 18.09
CA LEU A 159 12.43 -8.76 18.37
C LEU A 159 11.39 -9.49 17.51
N ASP A 160 11.70 -9.79 16.25
CA ASP A 160 10.84 -10.64 15.42
C ASP A 160 10.89 -12.10 15.86
N ARG A 161 12.05 -12.65 16.26
CA ARG A 161 12.14 -14.03 16.82
C ARG A 161 11.37 -14.20 18.12
N LEU A 162 11.46 -13.25 19.05
CA LEU A 162 10.74 -13.29 20.33
C LEU A 162 9.23 -13.17 20.12
N ARG A 163 8.79 -12.38 19.13
CA ARG A 163 7.37 -12.33 18.72
C ARG A 163 6.92 -13.66 18.10
N LEU A 164 7.74 -14.26 17.24
CA LEU A 164 7.45 -15.56 16.64
C LEU A 164 7.42 -16.69 17.69
N ASP A 165 8.33 -16.66 18.66
CA ASP A 165 8.36 -17.62 19.77
C ASP A 165 7.20 -17.42 20.75
N GLY A 166 6.77 -16.17 20.98
CA GLY A 166 5.56 -15.85 21.73
C GLY A 166 4.29 -16.40 21.06
N ILE A 167 4.15 -16.19 19.74
CA ILE A 167 3.03 -16.74 18.97
C ILE A 167 3.10 -18.26 18.92
N ARG A 168 4.30 -18.85 18.75
CA ARG A 168 4.49 -20.30 18.78
C ARG A 168 4.09 -20.90 20.13
N SER A 169 4.41 -20.22 21.23
CA SER A 169 4.04 -20.66 22.58
C SER A 169 2.52 -20.61 22.79
N GLN A 170 1.86 -19.52 22.36
CA GLN A 170 0.39 -19.42 22.39
C GLN A 170 -0.30 -20.50 21.53
N ILE A 171 0.27 -20.85 20.39
CA ILE A 171 -0.25 -21.92 19.52
C ILE A 171 -0.01 -23.31 20.12
N ALA A 172 1.10 -23.52 20.84
CA ALA A 172 1.36 -24.76 21.56
C ALA A 172 0.39 -24.90 22.76
N ASP A 173 0.17 -23.81 23.49
CA ASP A 173 -0.70 -23.76 24.67
C ASP A 173 -2.19 -23.89 24.30
N SER A 174 -2.58 -23.55 23.07
CA SER A 174 -3.98 -23.71 22.61
C SER A 174 -4.39 -25.18 22.39
N GLY A 175 -3.42 -26.09 22.26
CA GLY A 175 -3.68 -27.51 22.00
C GLY A 175 -4.28 -27.82 20.62
N ASP A 176 -4.47 -26.84 19.73
CA ASP A 176 -5.04 -27.05 18.40
C ASP A 176 -3.96 -27.52 17.40
N ALA A 177 -3.90 -28.84 17.19
CA ALA A 177 -2.99 -29.47 16.24
C ALA A 177 -3.17 -28.99 14.77
N ALA A 178 -4.33 -28.45 14.41
CA ALA A 178 -4.56 -27.90 13.08
C ALA A 178 -4.08 -26.44 12.97
N LEU A 179 -4.09 -25.68 14.07
CA LEU A 179 -3.47 -24.36 14.16
C LEU A 179 -1.93 -24.47 14.10
N ALA A 180 -1.34 -25.41 14.85
CA ALA A 180 0.10 -25.67 14.79
C ALA A 180 0.58 -26.05 13.38
N ARG A 181 -0.18 -26.87 12.66
CA ARG A 181 0.11 -27.20 11.25
C ARG A 181 -0.01 -25.99 10.32
N SER A 182 -0.97 -25.11 10.59
CA SER A 182 -1.16 -23.87 9.82
C SER A 182 -0.01 -22.90 10.04
N TRP A 183 0.48 -22.79 11.28
CA TRP A 183 1.66 -22.02 11.64
C TRP A 183 2.93 -22.53 10.96
N ASN A 184 3.21 -23.83 11.04
CA ASN A 184 4.39 -24.42 10.38
C ASN A 184 4.35 -24.21 8.86
N SER A 185 3.16 -24.35 8.25
CA SER A 185 2.97 -24.02 6.83
C SER A 185 3.16 -22.53 6.51
N LEU A 186 2.88 -21.62 7.45
CA LEU A 186 3.15 -20.19 7.28
C LEU A 186 4.65 -19.95 7.25
N VAL A 187 5.39 -20.51 8.21
CA VAL A 187 6.84 -20.38 8.32
C VAL A 187 7.53 -20.88 7.04
N GLU A 188 7.13 -22.05 6.53
CA GLU A 188 7.62 -22.59 5.25
C GLU A 188 7.33 -21.67 4.05
N LEU A 189 6.22 -20.94 4.07
CA LEU A 189 5.79 -20.07 2.98
C LEU A 189 6.34 -18.63 3.07
N VAL A 190 6.86 -18.20 4.22
CA VAL A 190 7.45 -16.85 4.40
C VAL A 190 8.73 -16.73 3.56
N ASP A 191 9.52 -17.80 3.51
CA ASP A 191 10.83 -17.82 2.83
C ASP A 191 10.73 -18.18 1.33
N ALA A 192 9.55 -18.63 0.87
CA ALA A 192 9.33 -19.02 -0.51
C ALA A 192 8.91 -17.82 -1.39
N PRO A 193 9.63 -17.50 -2.48
CA PRO A 193 9.18 -16.51 -3.46
C PRO A 193 7.84 -16.98 -4.04
N ARG A 194 6.75 -16.26 -3.73
CA ARG A 194 5.37 -16.65 -4.06
C ARG A 194 5.16 -16.71 -5.59
N ARG A 195 5.29 -17.89 -6.18
CA ARG A 195 5.31 -18.07 -7.64
C ARG A 195 4.00 -18.63 -8.19
N SER A 196 3.24 -19.43 -7.42
CA SER A 196 2.02 -20.09 -7.91
C SER A 196 0.71 -19.54 -7.30
N ARG A 197 -0.43 -19.81 -7.97
CA ARG A 197 -1.78 -19.46 -7.48
C ARG A 197 -2.16 -20.28 -6.24
N ALA A 198 -1.79 -21.56 -6.21
CA ALA A 198 -2.05 -22.45 -5.08
C ALA A 198 -1.35 -21.99 -3.79
N GLU A 199 -0.10 -21.51 -3.88
CA GLU A 199 0.64 -20.95 -2.73
C GLU A 199 -0.03 -19.69 -2.18
N ARG A 200 -0.55 -18.83 -3.07
CA ARG A 200 -1.28 -17.61 -2.67
C ARG A 200 -2.60 -17.93 -1.97
N ASP A 201 -3.33 -18.94 -2.45
CA ASP A 201 -4.60 -19.35 -1.83
C ASP A 201 -4.37 -20.06 -0.48
N ARG A 202 -3.31 -20.87 -0.38
CA ARG A 202 -2.86 -21.48 0.87
C ARG A 202 -2.44 -20.41 1.89
N TRP A 203 -1.72 -19.37 1.46
CA TRP A 203 -1.36 -18.23 2.31
C TRP A 203 -2.58 -17.49 2.85
N LYS A 204 -3.56 -17.20 2.00
CA LYS A 204 -4.81 -16.53 2.42
C LYS A 204 -5.58 -17.36 3.46
N TYR A 205 -5.67 -18.66 3.25
CA TYR A 205 -6.34 -19.58 4.18
C TYR A 205 -5.65 -19.61 5.54
N ILE A 206 -4.32 -19.78 5.56
CA ILE A 206 -3.53 -19.84 6.79
C ILE A 206 -3.61 -18.51 7.56
N ARG A 207 -3.46 -17.38 6.85
CA ARG A 207 -3.55 -16.05 7.45
C ARG A 207 -4.90 -15.82 8.14
N ARG A 208 -6.00 -16.10 7.44
CA ARG A 208 -7.35 -15.96 8.00
C ARG A 208 -7.50 -16.74 9.29
N ARG A 209 -7.06 -18.01 9.29
CA ARG A 209 -7.17 -18.90 10.45
C ARG A 209 -6.35 -18.43 11.66
N LEU A 210 -5.15 -17.89 11.43
CA LEU A 210 -4.33 -17.34 12.50
C LEU A 210 -4.92 -16.04 13.06
N THR A 211 -5.46 -15.16 12.20
CA THR A 211 -6.15 -13.94 12.63
C THR A 211 -7.42 -14.24 13.43
N ASP A 212 -8.18 -15.27 13.04
CA ASP A 212 -9.39 -15.70 13.76
C ASP A 212 -9.07 -16.23 15.17
N HIS A 213 -7.87 -16.80 15.39
CA HIS A 213 -7.48 -17.43 16.65
C HIS A 213 -6.69 -16.50 17.59
N LEU A 214 -5.75 -15.72 17.06
CA LEU A 214 -4.88 -14.85 17.85
C LEU A 214 -5.50 -13.45 18.10
N GLY A 215 -6.66 -13.18 17.49
CA GLY A 215 -7.30 -11.87 17.51
C GLY A 215 -6.64 -10.87 16.53
N PRO A 216 -7.30 -9.73 16.30
CA PRO A 216 -6.88 -8.75 15.28
C PRO A 216 -5.53 -8.08 15.54
N ASP A 217 -4.96 -8.23 16.74
CA ASP A 217 -3.72 -7.58 17.16
C ASP A 217 -2.45 -8.41 16.89
N ALA A 218 -2.58 -9.63 16.36
CA ALA A 218 -1.46 -10.56 16.11
C ALA A 218 -1.04 -10.71 14.63
N ALA A 219 -1.60 -9.91 13.71
CA ALA A 219 -1.48 -10.10 12.25
C ALA A 219 -0.76 -8.98 11.47
#